data_AF-A0A443RTV1-F1
#
_entry.id   AF-A0A443RTV1-F1
#
_cell.length_a   1.000
_cell.length_b   1.000
_cell.length_c   1.000
_cell.angle_alpha   90.00
_cell.angle_beta   90.00
_cell.angle_gamma   90.00
#
_symmetry.space_group_name_H-M   'P 1'
#
loop_
_entity.id
_entity.type
_entity.pdbx_description
1 polymer ?
#
loop_
_entity_poly.entity_id
_entity_poly.type
_entity_poly.pdbx_seq_one_letter_code
_entity_poly.pdbx_strand_id
1 'polypeptide(L)'
;MKELLDSSLFDDIMFNCKDGKVGGNRLLLSIYSNFLESLFENNPLITCHPLNDADDNGVNLPEINAEDMRKLLQVIRDMHASRLTSKSLTGVEKLANILQIKLVMKQIKVGLFEVEAVP
;
A
#
# COMPACT_ATOMS: atom_id res chain seq x y z
N MET A 1 4.78 19.16 10.72
CA MET A 1 5.01 17.75 10.34
C MET A 1 3.74 16.90 10.24
N LYS A 2 2.53 17.40 10.60
CA LYS A 2 1.27 16.68 10.30
C LYS A 2 0.69 17.00 8.91
N GLU A 3 1.07 18.13 8.32
CA GLU A 3 0.52 18.61 7.04
C GLU A 3 1.14 17.94 5.80
N LEU A 4 2.31 17.31 5.92
CA LEU A 4 2.94 16.55 4.81
C LEU A 4 2.34 15.14 4.64
N LEU A 5 1.63 14.65 5.65
CA LEU A 5 1.08 13.29 5.73
C LEU A 5 -0.45 13.27 5.53
N ASP A 6 -1.04 14.42 5.22
CA ASP A 6 -2.39 14.52 4.64
C ASP A 6 -2.30 14.02 3.18
N SER A 7 -2.14 12.70 3.09
CA SER A 7 -1.49 11.94 2.02
C SER A 7 -2.31 11.75 0.74
N SER A 8 -3.57 12.19 0.69
CA SER A 8 -4.34 12.17 -0.57
C SER A 8 -3.90 13.24 -1.56
N LEU A 9 -3.09 14.22 -1.13
CA LEU A 9 -2.54 15.29 -1.97
C LEU A 9 -1.29 14.90 -2.77
N PHE A 10 -0.69 13.73 -2.51
CA PHE A 10 0.57 13.31 -3.15
C PHE A 10 0.58 11.84 -3.57
N ASP A 11 -0.53 11.31 -4.06
CA ASP A 11 -0.50 10.02 -4.75
C ASP A 11 0.26 10.19 -6.08
N ASP A 12 1.50 9.72 -6.13
CA ASP A 12 2.42 9.85 -7.27
C ASP A 12 2.71 8.51 -7.96
N ILE A 13 2.09 7.43 -7.49
CA ILE A 13 2.11 6.10 -8.11
C ILE A 13 0.72 5.46 -8.13
N MET A 14 0.46 4.63 -9.14
CA MET A 14 -0.75 3.83 -9.28
C MET A 14 -0.45 2.35 -9.17
N PHE A 15 -1.34 1.61 -8.50
CA PHE A 15 -1.35 0.15 -8.46
C PHE A 15 -2.56 -0.36 -9.25
N ASN A 16 -2.30 -1.06 -10.35
CA ASN A 16 -3.34 -1.64 -11.19
C ASN A 16 -3.70 -3.01 -10.62
N CYS A 17 -4.75 -3.03 -9.80
CA CYS A 17 -5.26 -4.22 -9.14
C CYS A 17 -6.29 -4.94 -10.03
N LYS A 18 -6.67 -6.16 -9.63
CA LYS A 18 -7.63 -7.01 -10.35
C LYS A 18 -8.95 -6.33 -10.70
N ASP A 19 -9.48 -5.54 -9.79
CA ASP A 19 -10.82 -4.94 -9.83
C ASP A 19 -10.79 -3.40 -9.75
N GLY A 20 -9.63 -2.79 -10.02
CA GLY A 20 -9.50 -1.33 -10.13
C GLY A 20 -8.10 -0.80 -9.89
N LYS A 21 -7.93 0.52 -10.00
CA LYS A 21 -6.65 1.19 -9.73
C LYS A 21 -6.66 1.83 -8.34
N VAL A 22 -5.52 1.83 -7.65
CA VAL A 22 -5.36 2.43 -6.31
C VAL A 22 -4.12 3.32 -6.30
N GLY A 23 -4.29 4.59 -5.92
CA GLY A 23 -3.19 5.54 -5.75
C GLY A 23 -2.41 5.27 -4.46
N GLY A 24 -1.11 5.57 -4.49
CA GLY A 24 -0.24 5.55 -3.32
C GLY A 24 0.88 6.58 -3.43
N ASN A 25 1.64 6.71 -2.35
CA ASN A 25 2.72 7.67 -2.22
C ASN A 25 4.08 6.97 -2.18
N ARG A 26 4.93 7.20 -3.17
CA ARG A 26 6.25 6.56 -3.32
C ARG A 26 7.14 6.81 -2.11
N LEU A 27 7.19 8.04 -1.60
CA LEU A 27 8.01 8.38 -0.44
C LEU A 27 7.62 7.54 0.79
N LEU A 28 6.33 7.51 1.11
CA LEU A 28 5.82 6.74 2.23
C LEU A 28 6.08 5.24 2.03
N LEU A 29 5.84 4.72 0.83
CA LEU A 29 6.09 3.31 0.51
C LEU A 29 7.57 2.93 0.61
N SER A 30 8.50 3.80 0.19
CA SER A 30 9.93 3.59 0.33
C SER A 30 10.38 3.49 1.78
N ILE A 31 9.78 4.27 2.70
CA ILE A 31 10.09 4.22 4.13
C ILE A 31 9.80 2.83 4.72
N TYR A 32 8.75 2.15 4.23
CA TYR A 32 8.30 0.86 4.76
C TYR A 32 8.75 -0.35 3.94
N SER A 33 9.49 -0.15 2.84
CA SER A 33 9.96 -1.22 1.98
C SER A 33 11.17 -0.81 1.15
N ASN A 34 12.34 -1.35 1.50
CA ASN A 34 13.57 -1.22 0.70
C ASN A 34 13.40 -1.76 -0.73
N PHE A 35 12.51 -2.74 -0.91
CA PHE A 35 12.17 -3.26 -2.24
C PHE A 35 11.46 -2.20 -3.08
N LEU A 36 10.49 -1.50 -2.51
CA LEU A 36 9.78 -0.42 -3.21
C LEU A 36 10.68 0.79 -3.43
N GLU A 37 11.52 1.14 -2.47
CA GLU A 37 12.55 2.16 -2.64
C GLU A 37 13.44 1.85 -3.85
N SER A 38 14.02 0.64 -3.88
CA SER A 38 14.85 0.18 -5.00
C SER A 38 14.07 0.14 -6.32
N LEU A 39 12.80 -0.30 -6.30
CA LEU A 39 11.95 -0.35 -7.49
C LEU A 39 11.77 1.05 -8.07
N PHE A 40 11.50 2.04 -7.23
CA PHE A 40 11.25 3.42 -7.61
C PHE A 40 12.52 4.16 -8.06
N GLU A 41 13.66 3.86 -7.46
CA GLU A 41 14.96 4.40 -7.87
C GLU A 41 15.39 3.86 -9.25
N ASN A 42 15.23 2.55 -9.46
CA ASN A 42 15.60 1.90 -10.72
C ASN A 42 14.63 2.22 -11.87
N ASN A 43 13.40 2.61 -11.55
CA ASN A 43 12.36 2.88 -12.53
C ASN A 43 11.71 4.25 -12.25
N PRO A 44 12.44 5.36 -12.43
CA PRO A 44 11.97 6.69 -12.04
C PRO A 44 10.71 7.12 -12.80
N LEU A 45 10.46 6.52 -13.98
CA LEU A 45 9.30 6.77 -14.83
C LEU A 45 8.02 6.05 -14.39
N ILE A 46 8.07 5.12 -13.43
CA ILE A 46 6.86 4.56 -12.79
C ILE A 46 6.20 5.69 -12.00
N THR A 47 5.30 6.39 -12.67
CA THR A 47 4.67 7.61 -12.19
C THR A 47 3.22 7.64 -12.63
N CYS A 48 2.39 8.36 -11.87
CA CYS A 48 1.08 8.78 -12.34
C CYS A 48 1.24 10.02 -13.22
N HIS A 49 0.88 9.96 -14.50
CA HIS A 49 0.65 11.19 -15.27
C HIS A 49 -0.87 11.38 -15.42
N PRO A 50 -1.47 12.49 -14.97
CA PRO A 50 -2.92 12.73 -15.05
C PRO A 50 -3.47 12.84 -16.49
N LEU A 51 -2.61 12.68 -17.51
CA LEU A 51 -2.97 12.69 -18.93
C LEU A 51 -2.73 11.32 -19.59
N ASN A 52 -2.23 10.34 -18.84
CA ASN A 52 -1.86 9.04 -19.36
C ASN A 52 -2.53 7.96 -18.51
N ASP A 53 -3.77 7.63 -18.86
CA ASP A 53 -4.57 6.56 -18.24
C ASP A 53 -4.29 5.19 -18.89
N ALA A 54 -3.16 5.05 -19.57
CA ALA A 54 -2.73 3.78 -20.13
C ALA A 54 -2.62 2.73 -19.01
N ASP A 55 -3.16 1.53 -19.26
CA ASP A 55 -3.16 0.41 -18.30
C ASP A 55 -1.74 -0.06 -17.92
N ASP A 56 -0.73 0.38 -18.67
CA ASP A 56 0.68 0.09 -18.42
C ASP A 56 1.34 1.05 -17.41
N ASN A 57 0.66 2.13 -16.99
CA ASN A 57 1.22 3.07 -16.02
C ASN A 57 1.01 2.58 -14.58
N GLY A 58 2.10 2.51 -13.82
CA GLY A 58 2.11 2.09 -12.43
C GLY A 58 2.63 0.67 -12.20
N VAL A 59 2.21 0.05 -11.10
CA VAL A 59 2.61 -1.31 -10.72
C VAL A 59 1.43 -2.25 -10.93
N ASN A 60 1.60 -3.24 -11.80
CA ASN A 60 0.58 -4.22 -12.11
C ASN A 60 0.53 -5.34 -11.05
N LEU A 61 -0.63 -5.47 -10.39
CA LEU A 61 -0.92 -6.48 -9.36
C LEU A 61 -2.26 -7.20 -9.69
N PRO A 62 -2.34 -7.94 -10.80
CA PRO A 62 -3.60 -8.52 -11.29
C PRO A 62 -4.23 -9.58 -10.37
N GLU A 63 -3.46 -10.08 -9.40
CA GLU A 63 -3.87 -11.11 -8.44
C GLU A 63 -4.37 -10.54 -7.10
N ILE A 64 -4.47 -9.21 -7.00
CA ILE A 64 -4.78 -8.47 -5.76
C ILE A 64 -6.05 -7.66 -5.95
N ASN A 65 -6.94 -7.65 -4.96
CA ASN A 65 -8.11 -6.78 -4.97
C ASN A 65 -7.72 -5.37 -4.52
N ALA A 66 -8.29 -4.35 -5.15
CA ALA A 66 -8.12 -2.95 -4.83
C ALA A 66 -8.51 -2.64 -3.38
N GLU A 67 -9.49 -3.35 -2.81
CA GLU A 67 -9.87 -3.20 -1.41
C GLU A 67 -8.73 -3.59 -0.45
N ASP A 68 -8.01 -4.67 -0.73
CA ASP A 68 -6.88 -5.13 0.09
C ASP A 68 -5.69 -4.16 -0.02
N MET A 69 -5.45 -3.63 -1.23
CA MET A 69 -4.47 -2.57 -1.47
C MET A 69 -4.79 -1.30 -0.67
N ARG A 70 -6.04 -0.82 -0.73
CA ARG A 70 -6.47 0.36 0.04
C ARG A 70 -6.27 0.17 1.55
N LYS A 71 -6.58 -1.02 2.07
CA LYS A 71 -6.38 -1.34 3.49
C LYS A 71 -4.91 -1.36 3.88
N LEU A 72 -4.04 -1.95 3.06
CA LEU A 72 -2.61 -1.92 3.33
C LEU A 72 -2.07 -0.49 3.33
N LEU A 73 -2.41 0.31 2.32
CA LEU A 73 -2.02 1.72 2.28
C LEU A 73 -2.58 2.51 3.47
N GLN A 74 -3.79 2.19 3.93
CA GLN A 74 -4.33 2.76 5.15
C GLN A 74 -3.50 2.37 6.38
N VAL A 75 -3.10 1.11 6.52
CA VAL A 75 -2.25 0.65 7.64
C VAL A 75 -0.89 1.33 7.65
N ILE A 76 -0.34 1.67 6.48
CA ILE A 76 0.94 2.39 6.34
C ILE A 76 0.77 3.87 6.67
N ARG A 77 -0.34 4.47 6.24
CA ARG A 77 -0.65 5.89 6.43
C ARG A 77 -1.02 6.23 7.87
N ASP A 78 -1.91 5.41 8.43
CA ASP A 78 -2.36 5.55 9.80
C ASP A 78 -1.17 5.12 10.66
N MET A 79 -0.40 6.08 11.18
CA MET A 79 0.75 5.84 12.09
C MET A 79 0.37 5.11 13.40
N HIS A 80 -0.83 4.54 13.45
CA HIS A 80 -1.42 3.83 14.55
C HIS A 80 -1.98 2.51 14.02
N ALA A 81 -1.97 1.50 14.87
CA ALA A 81 -2.43 0.20 14.47
C ALA A 81 -3.91 0.20 14.03
N SER A 82 -4.14 -0.35 12.85
CA SER A 82 -5.44 -0.50 12.22
C SER A 82 -6.11 -1.80 12.63
N ARG A 83 -7.43 -1.79 12.78
CA ARG A 83 -8.20 -2.99 13.15
C ARG A 83 -8.73 -3.71 11.92
N LEU A 84 -8.29 -4.94 11.72
CA LEU A 84 -8.67 -5.78 10.58
C LEU A 84 -9.35 -7.08 11.04
N THR A 85 -10.37 -7.48 10.30
CA THR A 85 -10.99 -8.81 10.46
C THR A 85 -10.08 -9.89 9.87
N SER A 86 -10.24 -11.16 10.27
CA SER A 86 -9.50 -12.29 9.65
C SER A 86 -9.61 -12.31 8.13
N LYS A 87 -10.81 -12.05 7.59
CA LYS A 87 -11.04 -12.06 6.13
C LYS A 87 -10.22 -10.98 5.42
N SER A 88 -10.22 -9.76 5.96
CA SER A 88 -9.42 -8.66 5.41
C SER A 88 -7.92 -8.85 5.63
N LEU A 89 -7.53 -9.51 6.72
CA LEU A 89 -6.13 -9.69 7.07
C LEU A 89 -5.39 -10.53 6.04
N THR A 90 -6.00 -11.62 5.56
CA THR A 90 -5.37 -12.53 4.60
C THR A 90 -4.94 -11.82 3.31
N GLY A 91 -5.79 -10.94 2.78
CA GLY A 91 -5.48 -10.16 1.58
C GLY A 91 -4.36 -9.15 1.82
N VAL A 92 -4.43 -8.43 2.95
CA VAL A 92 -3.43 -7.45 3.37
C VAL A 92 -2.07 -8.09 3.63
N GLU A 93 -2.03 -9.26 4.29
CA GLU A 93 -0.81 -10.02 4.57
C GLU A 93 -0.16 -10.55 3.29
N LYS A 94 -0.96 -11.13 2.37
CA LYS A 94 -0.46 -11.56 1.06
C LYS A 94 0.21 -10.39 0.33
N LEU A 95 -0.43 -9.23 0.33
CA LEU A 95 0.09 -8.05 -0.35
C LEU A 95 1.34 -7.48 0.32
N ALA A 96 1.36 -7.42 1.66
CA ALA A 96 2.52 -6.99 2.42
C ALA A 96 3.74 -7.87 2.13
N ASN A 97 3.55 -9.19 2.00
CA ASN A 97 4.62 -10.10 1.61
C ASN A 97 5.13 -9.83 0.19
N ILE A 98 4.25 -9.58 -0.79
CA ILE A 98 4.63 -9.24 -2.17
C ILE A 98 5.45 -7.95 -2.22
N LEU A 99 5.00 -6.93 -1.49
CA LEU A 99 5.64 -5.61 -1.45
C LEU A 99 6.79 -5.53 -0.45
N GLN A 100 7.11 -6.63 0.24
CA GLN A 100 8.12 -6.72 1.29
C GLN A 100 7.95 -5.70 2.42
N ILE A 101 6.71 -5.46 2.81
CA ILE A 101 6.34 -4.57 3.93
C ILE A 101 6.14 -5.41 5.18
N LYS A 102 6.82 -5.05 6.26
CA LYS A 102 6.70 -5.76 7.52
C LYS A 102 5.44 -5.31 8.26
N LEU A 103 4.61 -6.28 8.65
CA LEU A 103 3.44 -6.06 9.49
C LEU A 103 3.63 -6.67 10.87
N VAL A 104 3.28 -5.93 11.91
CA VAL A 104 3.11 -6.43 13.27
C VAL A 104 1.63 -6.64 13.51
N MET A 105 1.28 -7.86 13.94
CA MET A 105 -0.11 -8.27 14.12
C MET A 105 -0.33 -8.74 15.55
N LYS A 106 -1.38 -8.22 16.20
CA LYS A 106 -1.80 -8.63 17.53
C LYS A 106 -3.28 -8.98 17.52
N GLN A 107 -3.61 -10.20 17.92
CA GLN A 107 -5.00 -10.60 18.04
C GLN A 107 -5.62 -9.93 19.28
N ILE A 108 -6.69 -9.14 19.09
CA ILE A 108 -7.42 -8.51 20.20
C ILE A 108 -8.55 -9.44 20.68
N LYS A 109 -9.24 -10.09 19.74
CA LYS A 109 -10.28 -11.09 20.01
C LYS A 109 -10.40 -12.06 18.83
N VAL A 110 -11.16 -13.14 19.01
CA VAL A 110 -11.42 -14.10 17.94
C VAL A 110 -11.94 -13.36 16.69
N GLY A 111 -11.24 -13.52 15.56
CA GLY A 111 -11.61 -12.88 14.30
C GLY A 111 -11.20 -11.42 14.10
N LEU A 112 -10.54 -10.76 15.07
CA LEU A 112 -10.14 -9.35 14.99
C LEU A 112 -8.69 -9.13 15.44
N PHE A 113 -7.95 -8.44 14.59
CA PHE A 113 -6.53 -8.16 14.75
C PHE A 113 -6.26 -6.65 14.72
N GLU A 114 -5.29 -6.24 15.50
CA GLU A 114 -4.62 -4.95 15.44
C GLU A 114 -3.37 -5.13 14.60
N VAL A 115 -3.20 -4.28 13.59
CA VAL A 115 -2.19 -4.43 12.55
C VAL A 115 -1.49 -3.11 12.32
N GLU A 116 -0.17 -3.13 12.35
CA GLU A 116 0.67 -1.95 12.18
C GLU A 116 1.77 -2.27 11.15
N ALA A 117 2.05 -1.32 10.26
CA ALA A 117 3.22 -1.41 9.38
C ALA A 117 4.45 -0.88 10.14
N VAL A 118 5.60 -1.53 9.93
CA VAL A 118 6.86 -1.12 10.57
C VAL A 118 7.88 -0.76 9.48
N PRO A 119 8.52 0.43 9.56
CA PRO A 119 9.63 0.80 8.69
C PRO A 119 10.83 -0.15 8.82
#